data_AF-A0A9D1AG18-F1
#
_entry.id   AF-A0A9D1AG18-F1
#
_cell.length_a   1.000
_cell.length_b   1.000
_cell.length_c   1.000
_cell.angle_alpha   90.00
_cell.angle_beta   90.00
_cell.angle_gamma   90.00
#
_symmetry.space_group_name_H-M   'P 1'
#
loop_
_entity.id
_entity.type
_entity.pdbx_description
1 polymer ?
#
loop_
_entity_poly.entity_id
_entity_poly.type
_entity_poly.pdbx_seq_one_letter_code
_entity_poly.pdbx_strand_id
1 'polypeptide(L)'
;MIKIKNIISMAVSSIMLASSFAVIMGMTGGNTEVASAETYVGNATAVNNITSNVKQQTISDFMREGQSIIYQTELNDFEGNKFMLYELTPAGYAIYGIKGEASIFLEGSLSSNSPFYEYLDKDIIYLGFGEYYYKQGAEYINIMTEESYMQDELPQECYLDESAYYETAESESVDEPQASPLGMILPEGYDSDNYVEVDGFTCIADYEYFQNLSKFPDNEVGTCSLVAICIILGYMDEYIDDRFIPDNMYYDGLSFKDGDGTSQGLHNYLFDNCLHTLAGFGDDENGYPMANGEINNTVKDYLKIKCGRAFESDIKYMNGIINTKKNPRKYIKAGYPTILTMTEYKIINNDNYDDMKRKYHSVVAYGYNEEDDTFLVHIGWDPGSTDGAQVIVSEAYIYSYNAFIYMG
;
A
#
# COMPACT_ATOMS: atom_id res chain seq x y z
N MET A 1 30.17 -6.16 34.03
CA MET A 1 29.40 -4.92 34.20
C MET A 1 28.64 -4.68 32.91
N ILE A 2 27.39 -5.11 32.87
CA ILE A 2 26.28 -4.72 31.97
C ILE A 2 25.14 -5.63 32.46
N LYS A 3 24.22 -5.04 33.23
CA LYS A 3 22.90 -5.54 33.63
C LYS A 3 22.41 -4.59 34.72
N ILE A 4 21.74 -3.51 34.30
CA ILE A 4 20.75 -2.67 35.01
C ILE A 4 20.41 -1.59 33.98
N LYS A 5 19.40 -1.83 33.14
CA LYS A 5 18.71 -0.76 32.37
C LYS A 5 17.28 -1.17 31.98
N ASN A 6 16.94 -2.47 31.98
CA ASN A 6 15.60 -2.92 31.55
C ASN A 6 14.55 -3.13 32.67
N ILE A 7 14.69 -2.46 33.83
CA ILE A 7 13.69 -2.60 34.93
C ILE A 7 12.99 -1.26 35.28
N ILE A 8 13.40 -0.13 34.69
CA ILE A 8 12.79 1.18 35.01
C ILE A 8 11.62 1.56 34.08
N SER A 9 11.52 0.97 32.88
CA SER A 9 10.44 1.30 31.92
C SER A 9 9.07 0.70 32.26
N MET A 10 8.98 -0.34 33.10
CA MET A 10 7.71 -0.99 33.46
C MET A 10 7.05 -0.44 34.73
N ALA A 11 7.67 0.51 35.43
CA ALA A 11 7.14 1.05 36.69
C ALA A 11 6.47 2.43 36.56
N VAL A 12 6.56 3.09 35.40
CA VAL A 12 5.97 4.43 35.18
C VAL A 12 4.55 4.35 34.60
N SER A 13 4.21 3.28 33.89
CA SER A 13 2.88 3.09 33.28
C SER A 13 1.76 2.76 34.28
N SER A 14 2.10 2.38 35.52
CA SER A 14 1.11 1.99 36.54
C SER A 14 0.70 3.10 37.51
N ILE A 15 1.27 4.31 37.39
CA ILE A 15 0.98 5.45 38.29
C ILE A 15 0.18 6.57 37.59
N MET A 16 0.01 6.55 36.26
CA MET A 16 -0.79 7.55 35.54
C MET A 16 -2.27 7.18 35.32
N LEU A 17 -2.76 6.09 35.92
CA LEU A 17 -4.17 5.66 35.83
C LEU A 17 -5.04 6.15 37.01
N ALA A 18 -4.60 7.13 37.79
CA ALA A 18 -5.32 7.58 39.00
C ALA A 18 -5.50 9.10 39.15
N SER A 19 -5.29 9.92 38.12
CA SER A 19 -5.42 11.39 38.26
C SER A 19 -6.11 12.09 37.09
N SER A 20 -7.23 11.55 36.62
CA SER A 20 -8.15 12.25 35.71
C SER A 20 -9.61 11.89 35.99
N PHE A 21 -9.98 11.95 37.27
CA PHE A 21 -11.38 11.98 37.72
C PHE A 21 -11.56 13.10 38.73
N ALA A 22 -11.52 14.35 38.25
CA ALA A 22 -12.15 15.51 38.87
C ALA A 22 -11.85 16.73 38.00
N VAL A 23 -12.87 17.23 37.28
CA VAL A 23 -13.30 18.64 37.16
C VAL A 23 -14.28 18.69 35.98
N ILE A 24 -15.51 18.24 36.21
CA ILE A 24 -16.68 18.73 35.47
C ILE A 24 -17.68 19.15 36.55
N MET A 25 -17.58 20.40 36.98
CA MET A 25 -18.73 21.15 37.50
C MET A 25 -18.44 22.64 37.33
N GLY A 26 -19.36 23.31 36.63
CA GLY A 26 -19.56 24.74 36.73
C GLY A 26 -19.02 25.52 35.54
N MET A 27 -19.85 25.69 34.51
CA MET A 27 -20.28 27.03 34.12
C MET A 27 -21.51 26.99 33.22
N THR A 28 -22.56 27.55 33.77
CA THR A 28 -23.88 27.85 33.23
C THR A 28 -23.83 28.92 32.14
N GLY A 29 -24.71 28.76 31.14
CA GLY A 29 -25.53 29.86 30.65
C GLY A 29 -24.94 30.73 29.54
N GLY A 30 -25.39 30.49 28.32
CA GLY A 30 -25.20 31.39 27.19
C GLY A 30 -25.99 30.90 25.98
N ASN A 31 -27.25 31.32 25.89
CA ASN A 31 -28.06 31.18 24.68
C ASN A 31 -27.36 31.91 23.53
N THR A 32 -27.00 31.19 22.47
CA THR A 32 -26.88 31.75 21.13
C THR A 32 -27.61 30.83 20.18
N GLU A 33 -28.62 31.41 19.54
CA GLU A 33 -29.50 30.81 18.55
C GLU A 33 -28.69 30.13 17.44
N VAL A 34 -29.01 28.86 17.19
CA VAL A 34 -28.56 28.15 15.99
C VAL A 34 -29.29 28.78 14.81
N ALA A 35 -28.62 29.67 14.10
CA ALA A 35 -29.05 30.08 12.77
C ALA A 35 -28.96 28.87 11.84
N SER A 36 -30.12 28.40 11.38
CA SER A 36 -30.25 27.44 10.30
C SER A 36 -29.49 27.95 9.08
N ALA A 37 -28.53 27.17 8.58
CA ALA A 37 -27.88 27.45 7.30
C ALA A 37 -28.95 27.39 6.20
N GLU A 38 -29.31 28.56 5.68
CA GLU A 38 -30.17 28.70 4.51
C GLU A 38 -29.48 28.10 3.29
N THR A 39 -30.20 27.24 2.60
CA THR A 39 -29.85 26.63 1.32
C THR A 39 -29.63 27.74 0.27
N TYR A 40 -28.38 27.94 -0.14
CA TYR A 40 -28.06 28.84 -1.25
C TYR A 40 -28.50 28.22 -2.57
N VAL A 41 -29.65 28.65 -3.11
CA VAL A 41 -30.10 28.32 -4.47
C VAL A 41 -29.56 29.41 -5.42
N GLY A 42 -28.37 29.16 -5.97
CA GLY A 42 -27.77 29.99 -7.02
C GLY A 42 -28.29 29.59 -8.40
N ASN A 43 -28.73 30.59 -9.17
CA ASN A 43 -29.32 30.47 -10.50
C ASN A 43 -28.49 29.65 -11.50
N ALA A 44 -29.11 28.61 -12.05
CA ALA A 44 -28.60 27.84 -13.18
C ALA A 44 -28.54 28.71 -14.44
N THR A 45 -27.33 29.18 -14.76
CA THR A 45 -26.99 29.62 -16.11
C THR A 45 -26.21 28.47 -16.73
N ALA A 46 -26.70 27.92 -17.84
CA ALA A 46 -26.16 26.73 -18.49
C ALA A 46 -24.67 26.89 -18.83
N VAL A 47 -23.82 26.33 -17.98
CA VAL A 47 -22.42 26.03 -18.30
C VAL A 47 -22.40 24.55 -18.64
N ASN A 48 -21.85 24.22 -19.82
CA ASN A 48 -21.69 22.86 -20.30
C ASN A 48 -21.00 22.02 -19.23
N ASN A 49 -21.76 21.10 -18.61
CA ASN A 49 -21.25 20.13 -17.64
C ASN A 49 -20.30 19.17 -18.35
N ILE A 50 -19.02 19.51 -18.38
CA ILE A 50 -17.96 18.51 -18.39
C ILE A 50 -17.89 18.03 -16.94
N THR A 51 -18.70 17.02 -16.58
CA THR A 51 -18.51 16.28 -15.32
C THR A 51 -17.15 15.61 -15.41
N SER A 52 -16.16 16.20 -14.74
CA SER A 52 -14.83 15.65 -14.60
C SER A 52 -14.92 14.36 -13.77
N ASN A 53 -14.47 13.22 -14.30
CA ASN A 53 -14.34 11.95 -13.58
C ASN A 53 -13.19 12.05 -12.56
N VAL A 54 -13.36 12.90 -11.54
CA VAL A 54 -12.37 13.13 -10.50
C VAL A 54 -12.66 12.16 -9.36
N LYS A 55 -11.72 11.25 -9.09
CA LYS A 55 -11.84 10.27 -8.00
C LYS A 55 -11.99 10.99 -6.66
N GLN A 56 -13.14 10.79 -6.01
CA GLN A 56 -13.44 11.35 -4.70
C GLN A 56 -13.70 10.19 -3.73
N GLN A 57 -12.66 9.80 -3.02
CA GLN A 57 -12.77 8.92 -1.86
C GLN A 57 -13.00 9.79 -0.63
N THR A 58 -13.93 9.36 0.21
CA THR A 58 -14.30 10.07 1.43
C THR A 58 -13.91 9.26 2.65
N ILE A 59 -13.71 9.96 3.78
CA ILE A 59 -13.45 9.32 5.08
C ILE A 59 -14.56 8.34 5.49
N SER A 60 -15.79 8.55 5.04
CA SER A 60 -16.91 7.62 5.26
C SER A 60 -16.69 6.25 4.62
N ASP A 61 -15.92 6.19 3.53
CA ASP A 61 -15.57 4.93 2.86
C ASP A 61 -14.54 4.12 3.67
N PHE A 62 -13.82 4.80 4.58
CA PHE A 62 -12.79 4.22 5.42
C PHE A 62 -13.31 3.78 6.80
N MET A 63 -14.14 4.60 7.44
CA MET A 63 -14.60 4.38 8.82
C MET A 63 -15.44 3.11 9.00
N ARG A 64 -15.30 2.45 10.17
CA ARG A 64 -16.17 1.36 10.62
C ARG A 64 -17.39 1.88 11.38
N GLU A 65 -18.42 1.03 11.48
CA GLU A 65 -19.59 1.31 12.32
C GLU A 65 -19.15 1.58 13.77
N GLY A 66 -19.63 2.68 14.35
CA GLY A 66 -19.27 3.12 15.69
C GLY A 66 -18.04 4.03 15.79
N GLN A 67 -17.32 4.27 14.69
CA GLN A 67 -16.28 5.31 14.65
C GLN A 67 -16.87 6.69 14.32
N SER A 68 -16.21 7.75 14.82
CA SER A 68 -16.47 9.13 14.42
C SER A 68 -15.17 9.92 14.28
N ILE A 69 -15.19 10.95 13.44
CA ILE A 69 -14.06 11.87 13.28
C ILE A 69 -13.99 12.76 14.52
N ILE A 70 -12.83 12.81 15.16
CA ILE A 70 -12.57 13.68 16.31
C ILE A 70 -11.65 14.85 15.96
N TYR A 71 -10.85 14.71 14.91
CA TYR A 71 -9.95 15.75 14.44
C TYR A 71 -9.76 15.64 12.94
N GLN A 72 -9.60 16.79 12.28
CA GLN A 72 -9.31 16.87 10.86
C GLN A 72 -8.40 18.08 10.62
N THR A 73 -7.31 17.89 9.87
CA THR A 73 -6.42 18.99 9.48
C THR A 73 -5.81 18.76 8.10
N GLU A 74 -5.49 19.86 7.42
CA GLU A 74 -4.71 19.82 6.19
C GLU A 74 -3.22 19.64 6.55
N LEU A 75 -2.54 18.74 5.84
CA LEU A 75 -1.08 18.59 5.87
C LEU A 75 -0.53 19.09 4.53
N ASN A 76 0.72 19.54 4.55
CA ASN A 76 1.44 19.96 3.35
C ASN A 76 2.82 19.32 3.31
N ASP A 77 3.37 19.20 2.11
CA ASP A 77 4.79 18.98 1.90
C ASP A 77 5.51 20.29 1.51
N PHE A 78 6.79 20.18 1.10
CA PHE A 78 7.59 21.34 0.67
C PHE A 78 7.34 21.79 -0.77
N GLU A 79 6.67 20.95 -1.58
CA GLU A 79 6.37 21.21 -3.00
C GLU A 79 4.96 21.80 -3.19
N GLY A 80 4.19 21.89 -2.11
CA GLY A 80 2.84 22.48 -2.09
C GLY A 80 1.73 21.46 -2.35
N ASN A 81 2.05 20.17 -2.29
CA ASN A 81 1.05 19.11 -2.35
C ASN A 81 0.25 19.11 -1.04
N LYS A 82 -1.04 18.84 -1.15
CA LYS A 82 -1.98 18.91 -0.04
C LYS A 82 -2.50 17.54 0.37
N PHE A 83 -2.66 17.37 1.67
CA PHE A 83 -3.23 16.16 2.25
C PHE A 83 -4.24 16.51 3.32
N MET A 84 -5.12 15.58 3.63
CA MET A 84 -6.11 15.70 4.69
C MET A 84 -5.92 14.55 5.68
N LEU A 85 -5.53 14.87 6.90
CA LEU A 85 -5.49 13.96 8.03
C LEU A 85 -6.83 13.98 8.75
N TYR A 86 -7.34 12.79 9.06
CA TYR A 86 -8.48 12.53 9.93
C TYR A 86 -8.02 11.68 11.11
N GLU A 87 -8.37 12.06 12.33
CA GLU A 87 -8.29 11.20 13.51
C GLU A 87 -9.68 10.73 13.90
N LEU A 88 -9.78 9.47 14.30
CA LEU A 88 -11.03 8.78 14.61
C LEU A 88 -11.07 8.37 16.08
N THR A 89 -12.29 8.29 16.63
CA THR A 89 -12.57 7.68 17.94
C THR A 89 -13.43 6.44 17.75
N PRO A 90 -13.30 5.37 18.55
CA PRO A 90 -12.41 5.21 19.71
C PRO A 90 -10.91 5.09 19.40
N ALA A 91 -10.55 4.77 18.16
CA ALA A 91 -9.18 4.82 17.64
C ALA A 91 -9.25 4.85 16.10
N GLY A 92 -8.16 5.27 15.46
CA GLY A 92 -8.00 5.23 14.02
C GLY A 92 -7.53 6.57 13.44
N TYR A 93 -6.95 6.54 12.24
CA TYR A 93 -6.67 7.73 11.45
C TYR A 93 -6.72 7.42 9.95
N ALA A 94 -6.78 8.46 9.13
CA ALA A 94 -6.64 8.35 7.70
C ALA A 94 -6.01 9.61 7.11
N ILE A 95 -5.14 9.45 6.12
CA ILE A 95 -4.55 10.54 5.35
C ILE A 95 -4.96 10.36 3.89
N TYR A 96 -5.54 11.42 3.33
CA TYR A 96 -5.94 11.50 1.94
C TYR A 96 -5.09 12.53 1.22
N GLY A 97 -4.66 12.27 -0.01
CA GLY A 97 -4.15 13.31 -0.90
C GLY A 97 -5.31 14.14 -1.45
N ILE A 98 -5.15 15.46 -1.50
CA ILE A 98 -6.16 16.39 -2.03
C ILE A 98 -5.62 17.15 -3.25
N LYS A 99 -6.38 17.13 -4.37
CA LYS A 99 -6.07 17.94 -5.56
C LYS A 99 -7.32 18.46 -6.24
N GLY A 100 -7.52 19.78 -6.16
CA GLY A 100 -8.77 20.38 -6.63
C GLY A 100 -9.96 19.79 -5.87
N GLU A 101 -10.89 19.15 -6.59
CA GLU A 101 -12.03 18.43 -5.99
C GLU A 101 -11.74 16.94 -5.71
N ALA A 102 -10.55 16.46 -6.09
CA ALA A 102 -10.13 15.07 -5.91
C ALA A 102 -9.68 14.78 -4.49
N SER A 103 -10.01 13.59 -4.01
CA SER A 103 -9.55 13.05 -2.73
C SER A 103 -9.22 11.58 -2.90
N ILE A 104 -8.02 11.17 -2.51
CA ILE A 104 -7.55 9.80 -2.66
C ILE A 104 -6.92 9.36 -1.35
N PHE A 105 -7.40 8.24 -0.85
CA PHE A 105 -6.88 7.61 0.35
C PHE A 105 -5.43 7.18 0.14
N LEU A 106 -4.52 7.62 1.01
CA LEU A 106 -3.09 7.31 0.94
C LEU A 106 -2.70 6.29 2.01
N GLU A 107 -3.01 6.58 3.26
CA GLU A 107 -2.67 5.74 4.42
C GLU A 107 -3.66 5.94 5.57
N GLY A 108 -3.57 5.11 6.60
CA GLY A 108 -4.48 5.14 7.74
C GLY A 108 -4.40 3.88 8.60
N SER A 109 -5.12 3.91 9.70
CA SER A 109 -5.33 2.78 10.61
C SER A 109 -6.73 2.85 11.19
N LEU A 110 -7.35 1.70 11.44
CA LEU A 110 -8.66 1.64 12.12
C LEU A 110 -8.55 1.46 13.63
N SER A 111 -7.34 1.19 14.14
CA SER A 111 -7.11 0.77 15.52
C SER A 111 -6.05 1.59 16.25
N SER A 112 -5.33 2.46 15.53
CA SER A 112 -4.31 3.34 16.09
C SER A 112 -4.54 4.78 15.65
N ASN A 113 -4.13 5.73 16.47
CA ASN A 113 -4.10 7.13 16.06
C ASN A 113 -2.95 7.36 15.05
N SER A 114 -2.93 8.51 14.39
CA SER A 114 -1.86 8.81 13.45
C SER A 114 -0.52 9.04 14.17
N PRO A 115 0.62 8.93 13.46
CA PRO A 115 1.91 9.38 13.96
C PRO A 115 1.90 10.84 14.44
N PHE A 116 1.04 11.68 13.89
CA PHE A 116 0.92 13.09 14.27
C PHE A 116 0.08 13.32 15.52
N TYR A 117 -0.59 12.31 16.09
CA TYR A 117 -1.63 12.50 17.12
C TYR A 117 -1.15 13.30 18.35
N GLU A 118 0.09 13.09 18.78
CA GLU A 118 0.69 13.82 19.92
C GLU A 118 1.30 15.18 19.52
N TYR A 119 1.31 15.50 18.24
CA TYR A 119 1.97 16.65 17.63
C TYR A 119 1.01 17.56 16.85
N LEU A 120 -0.30 17.36 16.99
CA LEU A 120 -1.34 18.12 16.27
C LEU A 120 -1.36 19.62 16.62
N ASP A 121 -0.65 20.04 17.67
CA ASP A 121 -0.45 21.44 18.06
C ASP A 121 0.79 22.09 17.41
N LYS A 122 1.57 21.32 16.63
CA LYS A 122 2.79 21.77 15.96
C LYS A 122 2.56 22.03 14.46
N ASP A 123 3.56 22.65 13.84
CA ASP A 123 3.65 22.80 12.39
C ASP A 123 4.15 21.46 11.80
N ILE A 124 3.19 20.61 11.40
CA ILE A 124 3.42 19.25 10.93
C ILE A 124 3.53 19.19 9.40
N ILE A 125 4.44 18.35 8.93
CA ILE A 125 4.75 18.16 7.52
C ILE A 125 4.67 16.66 7.21
N TYR A 126 4.06 16.36 6.07
CA TYR A 126 3.91 15.00 5.58
C TYR A 126 4.62 14.87 4.25
N LEU A 127 5.65 14.04 4.21
CA LEU A 127 6.42 13.74 2.99
C LEU A 127 6.16 12.30 2.57
N GLY A 128 4.94 11.79 2.75
CA GLY A 128 4.65 10.40 2.49
C GLY A 128 4.85 9.49 3.71
N PHE A 129 4.54 8.23 3.47
CA PHE A 129 4.49 7.19 4.49
C PHE A 129 5.87 6.97 5.15
N GLY A 130 5.90 6.89 6.49
CA GLY A 130 7.15 6.80 7.26
C GLY A 130 7.88 8.14 7.45
N GLU A 131 7.48 9.18 6.72
CA GLU A 131 8.15 10.46 6.62
C GLU A 131 7.28 11.58 7.21
N TYR A 132 7.13 11.51 8.54
CA TYR A 132 6.30 12.41 9.32
C TYR A 132 7.16 13.39 10.11
N TYR A 133 6.95 14.68 9.93
CA TYR A 133 7.79 15.70 10.53
C TYR A 133 6.98 16.72 11.32
N TYR A 134 7.61 17.32 12.32
CA TYR A 134 7.18 18.61 12.81
C TYR A 134 8.34 19.60 12.82
N LYS A 135 8.01 20.86 12.61
CA LYS A 135 8.99 21.94 12.62
C LYS A 135 9.33 22.35 14.06
N GLN A 136 10.62 22.48 14.34
CA GLN A 136 11.13 23.03 15.59
C GLN A 136 12.21 24.07 15.30
N GLY A 137 11.81 25.34 15.25
CA GLY A 137 12.72 26.43 14.88
C GLY A 137 13.08 26.37 13.40
N ALA A 138 14.35 26.10 13.10
CA ALA A 138 14.85 25.95 11.72
C ALA A 138 14.90 24.49 11.26
N GLU A 139 14.75 23.55 12.18
CA GLU A 139 14.90 22.12 11.94
C GLU A 139 13.54 21.44 11.80
N TYR A 140 13.57 20.29 11.12
CA TYR A 140 12.46 19.37 10.96
C TYR A 140 12.81 18.07 11.69
N ILE A 141 11.98 17.71 12.67
CA ILE A 141 12.18 16.51 13.48
C ILE A 141 11.31 15.40 12.89
N ASN A 142 11.92 14.29 12.49
CA ASN A 142 11.19 13.10 12.08
C ASN A 142 10.56 12.45 13.32
N ILE A 143 9.25 12.28 13.32
CA ILE A 143 8.46 11.77 14.45
C ILE A 143 8.80 10.30 14.75
N MET A 144 9.15 9.52 13.73
CA MET A 144 9.41 8.09 13.85
C MET A 144 10.82 7.81 14.37
N THR A 145 11.81 8.57 13.88
CA THR A 145 13.23 8.34 14.18
C THR A 145 13.80 9.26 15.25
N GLU A 146 13.09 10.35 15.57
CA GLU A 146 13.55 11.46 16.41
C GLU A 146 14.79 12.19 15.86
N GLU A 147 15.17 11.93 14.60
CA GLU A 147 16.27 12.60 13.94
C GLU A 147 15.88 14.01 13.50
N SER A 148 16.86 14.92 13.49
CA SER A 148 16.69 16.32 13.14
C SER A 148 17.40 16.63 11.83
N TYR A 149 16.74 17.35 10.94
CA TYR A 149 17.23 17.72 9.62
C TYR A 149 16.99 19.20 9.32
N MET A 150 17.92 19.81 8.60
CA MET A 150 17.62 21.05 7.87
C MET A 150 16.80 20.72 6.61
N GLN A 151 16.01 21.68 6.12
CA GLN A 151 15.13 21.45 4.96
C GLN A 151 15.89 20.95 3.72
N ASP A 152 17.10 21.45 3.49
CA ASP A 152 17.97 21.09 2.37
C ASP A 152 18.68 19.73 2.54
N GLU A 153 18.58 19.13 3.73
CA GLU A 153 19.10 17.80 4.05
C GLU A 153 18.02 16.70 3.92
N LEU A 154 16.75 17.09 3.78
CA LEU A 154 15.65 16.14 3.65
C LEU A 154 15.71 15.42 2.30
N PRO A 155 15.50 14.10 2.25
CA PRO A 155 15.68 13.34 1.01
C PRO A 155 14.66 13.77 -0.04
N GLN A 156 15.14 14.15 -1.24
CA GLN A 156 14.25 14.45 -2.37
C GLN A 156 13.47 13.23 -2.88
N GLU A 157 13.83 12.03 -2.43
CA GLU A 157 13.18 10.77 -2.84
C GLU A 157 11.86 10.51 -2.08
N CYS A 158 11.52 11.31 -1.07
CA CYS A 158 10.31 11.13 -0.25
C CYS A 158 9.06 11.82 -0.84
N TYR A 159 9.18 12.66 -1.87
CA TYR A 159 8.01 13.39 -2.37
C TYR A 159 6.97 12.49 -3.03
N LEU A 160 5.69 12.70 -2.69
CA LEU A 160 4.58 12.15 -3.46
C LEU A 160 4.62 12.75 -4.87
N ASP A 161 4.95 11.94 -5.88
CA ASP A 161 4.77 12.33 -7.29
C ASP A 161 3.27 12.43 -7.59
N GLU A 162 2.69 13.64 -7.48
CA GLU A 162 1.26 13.90 -7.72
C GLU A 162 0.71 13.32 -9.03
N SER A 163 1.56 13.14 -10.05
CA SER A 163 1.15 12.57 -11.35
C SER A 163 0.85 11.07 -11.27
N ALA A 164 1.31 10.39 -10.22
CA ALA A 164 1.01 9.00 -9.94
C ALA A 164 -0.34 8.79 -9.23
N TYR A 165 -0.95 9.85 -8.67
CA TYR A 165 -2.14 9.74 -7.81
C TYR A 165 -3.43 10.20 -8.51
N TYR A 166 -3.41 11.28 -9.29
CA TYR A 166 -4.62 11.83 -9.90
C TYR A 166 -4.71 11.50 -11.38
N GLU A 167 -5.55 10.54 -11.74
CA GLU A 167 -5.96 10.35 -13.14
C GLU A 167 -6.61 11.65 -13.64
N THR A 168 -6.02 12.28 -14.66
CA THR A 168 -6.80 13.10 -15.56
C THR A 168 -7.77 12.16 -16.26
N ALA A 169 -9.07 12.35 -16.02
CA ALA A 169 -10.16 11.62 -16.67
C ALA A 169 -9.80 11.28 -18.12
N GLU A 170 -9.55 10.00 -18.42
CA GLU A 170 -9.56 9.53 -19.79
C GLU A 170 -10.97 9.84 -20.31
N SER A 171 -11.09 10.82 -21.20
CA SER A 171 -12.29 10.95 -21.99
C SER A 171 -12.45 9.62 -22.73
N GLU A 172 -13.59 8.96 -22.53
CA GLU A 172 -14.11 7.95 -23.43
C GLU A 172 -14.34 8.59 -24.81
N SER A 173 -13.26 8.90 -25.52
CA SER A 173 -13.25 9.13 -26.94
C SER A 173 -12.43 7.99 -27.52
N VAL A 174 -13.16 7.07 -28.13
CA VAL A 174 -12.67 6.15 -29.15
C VAL A 174 -11.98 7.00 -30.21
N ASP A 175 -10.69 7.24 -30.04
CA ASP A 175 -9.74 7.62 -31.09
C ASP A 175 -8.33 7.44 -30.49
N GLU A 176 -7.49 6.69 -31.20
CA GLU A 176 -6.11 6.36 -30.82
C GLU A 176 -5.35 7.57 -30.24
N PRO A 177 -4.73 7.47 -29.05
CA PRO A 177 -3.86 8.52 -28.57
C PRO A 177 -2.49 8.41 -29.24
N GLN A 178 -2.22 9.38 -30.11
CA GLN A 178 -0.89 9.84 -30.43
C GLN A 178 -0.10 10.12 -29.15
N ALA A 179 1.15 9.65 -29.13
CA ALA A 179 2.08 9.69 -28.02
C ALA A 179 2.21 11.09 -27.37
N SER A 180 2.10 11.13 -26.05
CA SER A 180 2.54 12.25 -25.19
C SER A 180 3.96 11.95 -24.64
N PRO A 181 4.83 12.95 -24.37
CA PRO A 181 6.28 12.81 -24.38
C PRO A 181 6.95 12.29 -23.10
N LEU A 182 6.21 11.65 -22.19
CA LEU A 182 6.77 10.72 -21.19
C LEU A 182 6.35 9.30 -21.53
N GLY A 183 6.53 8.95 -22.80
CA GLY A 183 6.52 7.57 -23.25
C GLY A 183 7.67 6.85 -22.57
N MET A 184 7.37 6.14 -21.49
CA MET A 184 8.26 5.12 -20.99
C MET A 184 8.36 4.06 -22.08
N ILE A 185 9.43 4.16 -22.87
CA ILE A 185 9.83 3.15 -23.84
C ILE A 185 10.07 1.88 -23.02
N LEU A 186 9.11 0.96 -23.03
CA LEU A 186 9.41 -0.44 -22.77
C LEU A 186 10.49 -0.82 -23.78
N PRO A 187 11.58 -1.51 -23.39
CA PRO A 187 12.59 -1.94 -24.35
C PRO A 187 11.89 -2.60 -25.55
N GLU A 188 12.23 -2.17 -26.76
CA GLU A 188 11.60 -2.65 -27.99
C GLU A 188 11.71 -4.17 -28.08
N GLY A 189 10.56 -4.86 -28.04
CA GLY A 189 10.47 -6.31 -28.03
C GLY A 189 9.19 -6.83 -27.39
N TYR A 190 8.01 -6.40 -27.88
CA TYR A 190 6.76 -7.13 -27.63
C TYR A 190 6.83 -8.42 -28.45
N ASP A 191 7.53 -9.42 -27.92
CA ASP A 191 7.54 -10.76 -28.50
C ASP A 191 6.35 -11.56 -27.96
N SER A 192 5.76 -12.41 -28.81
CA SER A 192 4.68 -13.32 -28.41
C SER A 192 5.12 -14.37 -27.38
N ASP A 193 6.42 -14.39 -27.07
CA ASP A 193 7.05 -15.36 -26.18
C ASP A 193 6.94 -15.00 -24.69
N ASN A 194 6.51 -13.78 -24.34
CA ASN A 194 6.42 -13.32 -22.94
C ASN A 194 5.11 -13.70 -22.23
N TYR A 195 4.10 -14.14 -22.99
CA TYR A 195 2.79 -14.52 -22.46
C TYR A 195 2.19 -15.67 -23.28
N VAL A 196 1.26 -16.39 -22.68
CA VAL A 196 0.54 -17.51 -23.29
C VAL A 196 -0.96 -17.40 -23.00
N GLU A 197 -1.78 -17.92 -23.91
CA GLU A 197 -3.24 -18.00 -23.72
C GLU A 197 -3.59 -19.40 -23.20
N VAL A 198 -4.18 -19.48 -22.01
CA VAL A 198 -4.55 -20.73 -21.33
C VAL A 198 -5.97 -20.61 -20.82
N ASP A 199 -6.87 -21.45 -21.32
CA ASP A 199 -8.27 -21.55 -20.87
C ASP A 199 -9.01 -20.20 -20.78
N GLY A 200 -8.76 -19.30 -21.73
CA GLY A 200 -9.37 -17.96 -21.79
C GLY A 200 -8.66 -16.88 -20.97
N PHE A 201 -7.52 -17.22 -20.34
CA PHE A 201 -6.66 -16.27 -19.65
C PHE A 201 -5.39 -15.98 -20.46
N THR A 202 -5.04 -14.70 -20.53
CA THR A 202 -3.70 -14.24 -20.89
C THR A 202 -2.82 -14.36 -19.65
N CYS A 203 -1.85 -15.28 -19.67
CA CYS A 203 -0.93 -15.58 -18.58
C CYS A 203 0.51 -15.24 -18.97
N ILE A 204 1.39 -14.93 -18.03
CA ILE A 204 2.84 -14.85 -18.32
C ILE A 204 3.34 -16.22 -18.84
N ALA A 205 4.46 -16.25 -19.58
CA ALA A 205 4.98 -17.49 -20.16
C ALA A 205 5.24 -18.60 -19.12
N ASP A 206 5.86 -18.24 -17.99
CA ASP A 206 6.23 -19.17 -16.91
C ASP A 206 5.14 -19.31 -15.83
N TYR A 207 3.85 -19.17 -16.19
CA TYR A 207 2.74 -19.19 -15.24
C TYR A 207 2.67 -20.48 -14.39
N GLU A 208 3.21 -21.59 -14.90
CA GLU A 208 3.24 -22.88 -14.20
C GLU A 208 4.06 -22.82 -12.91
N TYR A 209 5.04 -21.91 -12.80
CA TYR A 209 5.73 -21.66 -11.53
C TYR A 209 4.71 -21.33 -10.44
N PHE A 210 3.83 -20.35 -10.69
CA PHE A 210 2.85 -19.92 -9.71
C PHE A 210 1.83 -21.01 -9.42
N GLN A 211 1.36 -21.76 -10.42
CA GLN A 211 0.36 -22.82 -10.19
C GLN A 211 0.90 -24.01 -9.38
N ASN A 212 2.20 -24.28 -9.45
CA ASN A 212 2.84 -25.39 -8.76
C ASN A 212 3.57 -24.99 -7.47
N LEU A 213 3.70 -23.69 -7.21
CA LEU A 213 4.38 -23.18 -6.03
C LEU A 213 3.60 -23.57 -4.76
N SER A 214 4.23 -24.41 -3.94
CA SER A 214 3.75 -24.77 -2.61
C SER A 214 4.69 -24.29 -1.51
N LYS A 215 5.87 -23.79 -1.88
CA LYS A 215 6.93 -23.39 -0.96
C LYS A 215 6.99 -21.87 -0.84
N PHE A 216 6.35 -21.36 0.19
CA PHE A 216 6.33 -19.95 0.55
C PHE A 216 6.11 -19.83 2.07
N PRO A 217 6.44 -18.68 2.68
CA PRO A 217 6.24 -18.44 4.11
C PRO A 217 4.76 -18.42 4.51
N ASP A 218 4.49 -18.62 5.80
CA ASP A 218 3.16 -18.47 6.38
C ASP A 218 2.69 -17.01 6.33
N ASN A 219 1.43 -16.83 5.94
CA ASN A 219 0.74 -15.54 6.02
C ASN A 219 0.13 -15.38 7.41
N GLU A 220 0.93 -14.94 8.38
CA GLU A 220 0.48 -14.68 9.75
C GLU A 220 0.22 -13.19 9.96
N VAL A 221 -0.89 -12.84 10.63
CA VAL A 221 -1.15 -11.48 11.17
C VAL A 221 -0.90 -10.36 10.15
N GLY A 222 -1.32 -10.55 8.90
CA GLY A 222 -1.29 -9.45 7.92
C GLY A 222 -0.04 -9.29 7.10
N THR A 223 0.82 -10.28 7.09
CA THR A 223 2.03 -10.22 6.28
C THR A 223 1.79 -10.62 4.82
N CYS A 224 0.54 -10.58 4.33
CA CYS A 224 0.17 -11.01 2.97
C CYS A 224 0.99 -10.31 1.89
N SER A 225 1.35 -9.04 2.07
CA SER A 225 2.24 -8.32 1.16
C SER A 225 3.68 -8.83 1.21
N LEU A 226 4.20 -9.21 2.39
CA LEU A 226 5.51 -9.84 2.51
C LEU A 226 5.52 -11.24 1.89
N VAL A 227 4.44 -12.01 2.04
CA VAL A 227 4.28 -13.30 1.38
C VAL A 227 4.26 -13.12 -0.15
N ALA A 228 3.50 -12.15 -0.66
CA ALA A 228 3.50 -11.83 -2.09
C ALA A 228 4.89 -11.39 -2.60
N ILE A 229 5.62 -10.59 -1.82
CA ILE A 229 7.02 -10.24 -2.12
C ILE A 229 7.90 -11.49 -2.16
N CYS A 230 7.80 -12.39 -1.18
CA CYS A 230 8.57 -13.63 -1.15
C CYS A 230 8.30 -14.50 -2.38
N ILE A 231 7.03 -14.65 -2.77
CA ILE A 231 6.63 -15.40 -3.97
C ILE A 231 7.23 -14.79 -5.24
N ILE A 232 7.17 -13.46 -5.40
CA ILE A 232 7.77 -12.78 -6.56
C ILE A 232 9.29 -12.90 -6.54
N LEU A 233 9.95 -12.71 -5.40
CA LEU A 233 11.41 -12.84 -5.31
C LEU A 233 11.85 -14.27 -5.67
N GLY A 234 11.09 -15.29 -5.27
CA GLY A 234 11.34 -16.67 -5.69
C GLY A 234 11.19 -16.85 -7.21
N TYR A 235 10.15 -16.27 -7.81
CA TYR A 235 9.97 -16.31 -9.27
C TYR A 235 11.15 -15.65 -10.00
N MET A 236 11.54 -14.45 -9.54
CA MET A 236 12.63 -13.70 -10.16
C MET A 236 13.97 -14.42 -9.98
N ASP A 237 14.19 -15.07 -8.85
CA ASP A 237 15.39 -15.88 -8.60
C ASP A 237 15.47 -17.11 -9.49
N GLU A 238 14.35 -17.81 -9.71
CA GLU A 238 14.31 -19.04 -10.51
C GLU A 238 14.39 -18.76 -12.03
N TYR A 239 13.65 -17.75 -12.52
CA TYR A 239 13.46 -17.55 -13.98
C TYR A 239 14.20 -16.34 -14.55
N ILE A 240 14.59 -15.36 -13.72
CA ILE A 240 15.18 -14.11 -14.21
C ILE A 240 16.68 -14.05 -13.90
N ASP A 241 17.07 -14.13 -12.62
CA ASP A 241 18.47 -14.08 -12.20
C ASP A 241 18.68 -14.67 -10.79
N ASP A 242 19.58 -15.64 -10.63
CA ASP A 242 19.82 -16.35 -9.35
C ASP A 242 20.40 -15.49 -8.21
N ARG A 243 20.64 -14.20 -8.46
CA ARG A 243 21.11 -13.25 -7.45
C ARG A 243 19.98 -12.62 -6.64
N PHE A 244 18.71 -12.76 -7.04
CA PHE A 244 17.57 -12.23 -6.27
C PHE A 244 17.49 -12.84 -4.86
N ILE A 245 17.86 -14.11 -4.69
CA ILE A 245 17.96 -14.79 -3.39
C ILE A 245 19.28 -15.57 -3.31
N PRO A 246 20.34 -14.96 -2.74
CA PRO A 246 21.64 -15.63 -2.66
C PRO A 246 21.60 -16.97 -1.89
N ASP A 247 22.20 -18.02 -2.47
CA ASP A 247 22.04 -19.44 -2.09
C ASP A 247 22.39 -19.86 -0.65
N ASN A 248 23.04 -19.00 0.13
CA ASN A 248 23.51 -19.33 1.49
C ASN A 248 23.01 -18.34 2.54
N MET A 249 21.88 -17.70 2.28
CA MET A 249 21.29 -16.73 3.19
C MET A 249 20.40 -17.42 4.22
N TYR A 250 20.62 -17.01 5.48
CA TYR A 250 19.85 -17.48 6.62
C TYR A 250 19.46 -16.30 7.51
N TYR A 251 18.32 -16.41 8.17
CA TYR A 251 17.91 -15.52 9.24
C TYR A 251 17.27 -16.34 10.35
N ASP A 252 17.73 -16.13 11.58
CA ASP A 252 17.37 -16.92 12.76
C ASP A 252 17.46 -18.45 12.57
N GLY A 253 18.46 -18.88 11.80
CA GLY A 253 18.73 -20.29 11.52
C GLY A 253 17.84 -20.93 10.45
N LEU A 254 16.95 -20.16 9.84
CA LEU A 254 16.10 -20.56 8.71
C LEU A 254 16.72 -20.05 7.40
N SER A 255 16.76 -20.90 6.37
CA SER A 255 17.20 -20.53 5.01
C SER A 255 16.31 -19.41 4.45
N PHE A 256 16.72 -18.73 3.38
CA PHE A 256 15.80 -17.91 2.59
C PHE A 256 15.00 -18.74 1.58
N LYS A 257 15.64 -19.75 1.00
CA LYS A 257 15.06 -20.65 -0.02
C LYS A 257 14.52 -21.94 0.62
N ASP A 258 13.41 -22.47 0.12
CA ASP A 258 12.91 -23.84 0.37
C ASP A 258 12.50 -24.46 -0.96
N GLY A 259 13.35 -25.33 -1.52
CA GLY A 259 13.12 -25.93 -2.83
C GLY A 259 13.16 -24.90 -3.96
N ASP A 260 12.13 -24.93 -4.80
CA ASP A 260 11.85 -24.00 -5.90
C ASP A 260 11.20 -22.69 -5.44
N GLY A 261 10.96 -22.55 -4.13
CA GLY A 261 10.31 -21.38 -3.56
C GLY A 261 11.08 -20.73 -2.43
N THR A 262 10.34 -20.00 -1.62
CA THR A 262 10.87 -19.22 -0.50
C THR A 262 10.39 -19.76 0.83
N SER A 263 10.92 -19.22 1.92
CA SER A 263 10.67 -19.77 3.25
C SER A 263 10.49 -18.68 4.30
N GLN A 264 10.11 -19.12 5.51
CA GLN A 264 9.91 -18.24 6.65
C GLN A 264 11.15 -17.41 7.02
N GLY A 265 12.37 -17.87 6.71
CA GLY A 265 13.59 -17.10 6.97
C GLY A 265 13.67 -15.82 6.14
N LEU A 266 13.27 -15.88 4.85
CA LEU A 266 13.20 -14.68 4.01
C LEU A 266 12.12 -13.72 4.52
N HIS A 267 10.92 -14.26 4.81
CA HIS A 267 9.82 -13.47 5.36
C HIS A 267 10.22 -12.71 6.63
N ASN A 268 10.76 -13.42 7.62
CA ASN A 268 11.16 -12.81 8.89
C ASN A 268 12.26 -11.77 8.70
N TYR A 269 13.18 -12.00 7.76
CA TYR A 269 14.19 -11.02 7.43
C TYR A 269 13.56 -9.73 6.86
N LEU A 270 12.63 -9.85 5.90
CA LEU A 270 11.92 -8.72 5.33
C LEU A 270 11.15 -7.95 6.42
N PHE A 271 10.42 -8.67 7.27
CA PHE A 271 9.64 -8.10 8.37
C PHE A 271 10.50 -7.33 9.37
N ASP A 272 11.62 -7.91 9.82
CA ASP A 272 12.43 -7.31 10.88
C ASP A 272 13.42 -6.23 10.38
N ASN A 273 13.80 -6.26 9.10
CA ASN A 273 14.92 -5.47 8.59
C ASN A 273 14.59 -4.56 7.40
N CYS A 274 13.49 -4.80 6.68
CA CYS A 274 13.15 -4.09 5.44
C CYS A 274 11.74 -3.50 5.43
N LEU A 275 10.93 -3.83 6.43
CA LEU A 275 9.59 -3.29 6.60
C LEU A 275 9.69 -1.94 7.32
N HIS A 276 9.25 -0.87 6.67
CA HIS A 276 9.32 0.48 7.25
C HIS A 276 8.04 0.83 7.99
N THR A 277 6.88 0.39 7.48
CA THR A 277 5.65 0.33 8.27
C THR A 277 4.63 -0.68 7.70
N LEU A 278 3.75 -1.20 8.55
CA LEU A 278 2.54 -1.90 8.13
C LEU A 278 1.45 -0.86 7.85
N ALA A 279 0.81 -0.91 6.68
CA ALA A 279 -0.40 -0.14 6.50
C ALA A 279 -1.50 -0.75 7.38
N GLY A 280 -2.08 0.04 8.28
CA GLY A 280 -3.02 -0.39 9.32
C GLY A 280 -4.40 -0.84 8.81
N PHE A 281 -4.48 -1.57 7.70
CA PHE A 281 -5.74 -2.07 7.12
C PHE A 281 -5.99 -3.53 7.45
N GLY A 282 -6.32 -3.83 8.70
CA GLY A 282 -6.67 -5.18 9.11
C GLY A 282 -7.57 -5.20 10.33
N ASP A 283 -8.12 -6.36 10.63
CA ASP A 283 -8.46 -6.75 12.00
C ASP A 283 -7.51 -7.87 12.42
N ASP A 284 -7.56 -8.24 13.70
CA ASP A 284 -6.71 -9.28 14.30
C ASP A 284 -6.88 -10.66 13.60
N GLU A 285 -7.88 -10.82 12.73
CA GLU A 285 -8.19 -12.06 12.00
C GLU A 285 -7.72 -12.05 10.54
N ASN A 286 -7.73 -10.89 9.86
CA ASN A 286 -7.45 -10.75 8.43
C ASN A 286 -6.09 -10.09 8.13
N GLY A 287 -5.53 -9.38 9.10
CA GLY A 287 -4.22 -8.75 8.98
C GLY A 287 -4.14 -7.56 8.02
N TYR A 288 -2.97 -6.93 7.97
CA TYR A 288 -2.64 -5.59 7.48
C TYR A 288 -1.85 -5.58 6.14
N PRO A 289 -2.47 -5.50 4.95
CA PRO A 289 -1.73 -5.38 3.70
C PRO A 289 -0.88 -4.10 3.72
N MET A 290 0.33 -4.18 3.18
CA MET A 290 1.25 -3.06 3.08
C MET A 290 0.76 -2.00 2.11
N ALA A 291 1.11 -0.73 2.37
CA ALA A 291 0.87 0.36 1.44
C ALA A 291 1.69 0.14 0.16
N ASN A 292 1.27 0.78 -0.94
CA ASN A 292 1.92 0.61 -2.23
C ASN A 292 3.43 0.92 -2.21
N GLY A 293 3.79 2.07 -1.62
CA GLY A 293 5.19 2.49 -1.52
C GLY A 293 6.03 1.52 -0.68
N GLU A 294 5.44 0.92 0.34
CA GLU A 294 6.13 -0.01 1.23
C GLU A 294 6.53 -1.30 0.55
N ILE A 295 5.68 -1.84 -0.32
CA ILE A 295 6.02 -3.04 -1.08
C ILE A 295 7.30 -2.80 -1.87
N ASN A 296 7.40 -1.65 -2.55
CA ASN A 296 8.59 -1.27 -3.29
C ASN A 296 9.79 -1.00 -2.37
N ASN A 297 9.62 -0.24 -1.29
CA ASN A 297 10.70 0.09 -0.35
C ASN A 297 11.28 -1.18 0.30
N THR A 298 10.42 -2.11 0.71
CA THR A 298 10.84 -3.40 1.26
C THR A 298 11.65 -4.21 0.26
N VAL A 299 11.22 -4.30 -1.01
CA VAL A 299 12.01 -4.97 -2.04
C VAL A 299 13.32 -4.23 -2.31
N LYS A 300 13.27 -2.90 -2.43
CA LYS A 300 14.44 -2.03 -2.65
C LYS A 300 15.51 -2.24 -1.59
N ASP A 301 15.11 -2.23 -0.33
CA ASP A 301 16.07 -2.37 0.77
C ASP A 301 16.59 -3.78 0.92
N TYR A 302 15.73 -4.78 0.74
CA TYR A 302 16.19 -6.16 0.64
C TYR A 302 17.28 -6.32 -0.42
N LEU A 303 17.02 -5.85 -1.65
CA LEU A 303 17.98 -5.97 -2.76
C LEU A 303 19.26 -5.17 -2.49
N LYS A 304 19.16 -3.94 -1.96
CA LYS A 304 20.34 -3.15 -1.57
C LYS A 304 21.19 -3.85 -0.52
N ILE A 305 20.56 -4.43 0.50
CA ILE A 305 21.26 -5.02 1.65
C ILE A 305 21.80 -6.41 1.33
N LYS A 306 21.04 -7.24 0.60
CA LYS A 306 21.40 -8.65 0.34
C LYS A 306 22.03 -8.90 -1.02
N CYS A 307 21.62 -8.18 -2.04
CA CYS A 307 22.08 -8.39 -3.42
C CYS A 307 23.10 -7.32 -3.85
N GLY A 308 23.09 -6.17 -3.16
CA GLY A 308 23.99 -5.05 -3.37
C GLY A 308 23.38 -3.94 -4.21
N ARG A 309 23.78 -2.69 -3.95
CA ARG A 309 23.24 -1.49 -4.63
C ARG A 309 23.33 -1.53 -6.16
N ALA A 310 24.38 -2.14 -6.71
CA ALA A 310 24.53 -2.25 -8.16
C ALA A 310 23.45 -3.16 -8.76
N PHE A 311 23.13 -4.27 -8.10
CA PHE A 311 22.07 -5.16 -8.54
C PHE A 311 20.69 -4.52 -8.37
N GLU A 312 20.45 -3.84 -7.24
CA GLU A 312 19.20 -3.09 -7.05
C GLU A 312 19.00 -1.99 -8.11
N SER A 313 20.07 -1.30 -8.54
CA SER A 313 19.94 -0.27 -9.57
C SER A 313 19.54 -0.79 -10.96
N ASP A 314 19.64 -2.10 -11.20
CA ASP A 314 19.17 -2.75 -12.42
C ASP A 314 17.67 -3.10 -12.34
N ILE A 315 17.01 -2.77 -11.22
CA ILE A 315 15.58 -3.00 -11.02
C ILE A 315 14.79 -1.74 -11.27
N LYS A 316 13.79 -1.88 -12.12
CA LYS A 316 12.76 -0.87 -12.31
C LYS A 316 11.51 -1.25 -11.52
N TYR A 317 11.13 -0.35 -10.62
CA TYR A 317 9.95 -0.48 -9.76
C TYR A 317 8.75 0.15 -10.45
N MET A 318 7.80 -0.67 -10.89
CA MET A 318 6.56 -0.22 -11.50
C MET A 318 5.44 -0.33 -10.47
N ASN A 319 4.77 0.78 -10.17
CA ASN A 319 3.66 0.77 -9.23
C ASN A 319 2.59 1.80 -9.59
N GLY A 320 1.45 1.70 -8.90
CA GLY A 320 0.40 2.71 -8.98
C GLY A 320 -0.72 2.42 -7.98
N ILE A 321 -1.44 3.46 -7.55
CA ILE A 321 -2.50 3.37 -6.54
C ILE A 321 -3.87 3.62 -7.18
N ILE A 322 -4.43 2.65 -7.91
CA ILE A 322 -5.69 2.88 -8.63
C ILE A 322 -6.51 1.60 -8.79
N ASN A 323 -7.83 1.74 -8.67
CA ASN A 323 -8.89 0.78 -9.04
C ASN A 323 -8.97 0.61 -10.58
N THR A 324 -7.83 0.35 -11.21
CA THR A 324 -7.76 0.08 -12.65
C THR A 324 -7.08 -1.25 -12.88
N LYS A 325 -7.76 -2.08 -13.66
CA LYS A 325 -7.27 -3.39 -14.06
C LYS A 325 -6.33 -3.29 -15.27
N LYS A 326 -6.31 -2.15 -15.97
CA LYS A 326 -5.54 -1.89 -17.21
C LYS A 326 -4.03 -2.06 -17.01
N ASN A 327 -3.47 -1.44 -15.97
CA ASN A 327 -2.02 -1.47 -15.74
C ASN A 327 -1.51 -2.83 -15.28
N PRO A 328 -2.11 -3.51 -14.28
CA PRO A 328 -1.78 -4.90 -13.98
C PRO A 328 -1.80 -5.82 -15.20
N ARG A 329 -2.86 -5.75 -16.02
CA ARG A 329 -2.98 -6.53 -17.26
C ARG A 329 -1.87 -6.23 -18.24
N LYS A 330 -1.50 -4.95 -18.40
CA LYS A 330 -0.39 -4.53 -19.27
C LYS A 330 0.93 -5.19 -18.85
N TYR A 331 1.24 -5.25 -17.55
CA TYR A 331 2.48 -5.86 -17.06
C TYR A 331 2.46 -7.38 -17.19
N ILE A 332 1.34 -8.03 -16.85
CA ILE A 332 1.15 -9.47 -17.05
C ILE A 332 1.33 -9.83 -18.53
N LYS A 333 0.70 -9.08 -19.44
CA LYS A 333 0.88 -9.29 -20.90
C LYS A 333 2.32 -9.07 -21.36
N ALA A 334 3.09 -8.25 -20.64
CA ALA A 334 4.50 -8.02 -20.91
C ALA A 334 5.43 -9.07 -20.24
N GLY A 335 4.87 -10.10 -19.60
CA GLY A 335 5.63 -11.18 -18.95
C GLY A 335 6.01 -10.89 -17.50
N TYR A 336 5.47 -9.83 -16.89
CA TYR A 336 5.81 -9.45 -15.51
C TYR A 336 4.65 -9.81 -14.55
N PRO A 337 4.83 -10.78 -13.64
CA PRO A 337 3.86 -11.00 -12.58
C PRO A 337 3.74 -9.75 -11.71
N THR A 338 2.53 -9.50 -11.21
CA THR A 338 2.20 -8.24 -10.55
C THR A 338 1.57 -8.50 -9.19
N ILE A 339 2.10 -7.89 -8.12
CA ILE A 339 1.44 -7.88 -6.82
C ILE A 339 0.22 -6.97 -6.92
N LEU A 340 -0.96 -7.48 -6.56
CA LEU A 340 -2.17 -6.69 -6.42
C LEU A 340 -2.52 -6.58 -4.95
N THR A 341 -2.64 -5.34 -4.46
CA THR A 341 -3.22 -5.07 -3.15
C THR A 341 -4.67 -4.67 -3.34
N MET A 342 -5.59 -5.47 -2.83
CA MET A 342 -7.03 -5.32 -3.02
C MET A 342 -7.72 -4.98 -1.70
N THR A 343 -8.68 -4.07 -1.71
CA THR A 343 -9.48 -3.74 -0.52
C THR A 343 -10.79 -4.50 -0.47
N GLU A 344 -11.25 -4.98 -1.64
CA GLU A 344 -12.45 -5.79 -1.78
C GLU A 344 -12.30 -6.71 -2.99
N TYR A 345 -12.73 -7.97 -2.90
CA TYR A 345 -12.68 -8.92 -4.01
C TYR A 345 -13.59 -10.12 -3.76
N LYS A 346 -13.87 -10.89 -4.82
CA LYS A 346 -14.51 -12.21 -4.74
C LYS A 346 -13.58 -13.29 -5.26
N ILE A 347 -13.70 -14.48 -4.68
CA ILE A 347 -13.02 -15.68 -5.16
C ILE A 347 -14.03 -16.53 -5.92
N ILE A 348 -13.67 -16.90 -7.15
CA ILE A 348 -14.42 -17.89 -7.93
C ILE A 348 -13.70 -19.22 -7.77
N ASN A 349 -14.28 -20.12 -6.97
CA ASN A 349 -13.83 -21.51 -6.88
C ASN A 349 -14.63 -22.36 -7.87
N ASN A 350 -13.97 -23.33 -8.53
CA ASN A 350 -14.53 -24.16 -9.60
C ASN A 350 -15.82 -24.93 -9.23
N ASP A 351 -16.15 -25.06 -7.93
CA ASP A 351 -17.33 -25.81 -7.46
C ASP A 351 -18.31 -25.00 -6.61
N ASN A 352 -18.00 -23.77 -6.20
CA ASN A 352 -18.91 -22.90 -5.46
C ASN A 352 -18.48 -21.43 -5.63
N TYR A 353 -19.43 -20.59 -6.03
CA TYR A 353 -19.27 -19.14 -5.94
C TYR A 353 -19.23 -18.78 -4.46
N ASP A 354 -18.09 -18.28 -3.96
CA ASP A 354 -18.05 -17.65 -2.65
C ASP A 354 -18.70 -16.26 -2.82
N ASP A 355 -20.00 -16.18 -2.53
CA ASP A 355 -20.74 -14.91 -2.58
C ASP A 355 -20.23 -13.90 -1.53
N MET A 356 -19.35 -14.31 -0.61
CA MET A 356 -18.75 -13.40 0.36
C MET A 356 -17.65 -12.56 -0.29
N LYS A 357 -17.92 -11.26 -0.38
CA LYS A 357 -16.89 -10.26 -0.66
C LYS A 357 -15.86 -10.30 0.46
N ARG A 358 -14.64 -10.70 0.11
CA ARG A 358 -13.47 -10.63 0.98
C ARG A 358 -12.87 -9.24 0.90
N LYS A 359 -12.12 -8.88 1.94
CA LYS A 359 -11.51 -7.57 2.06
C LYS A 359 -10.02 -7.71 2.32
N TYR A 360 -9.27 -6.69 1.93
CA TYR A 360 -7.88 -6.44 2.30
C TYR A 360 -6.94 -7.64 2.14
N HIS A 361 -6.36 -7.79 0.94
CA HIS A 361 -5.38 -8.84 0.69
C HIS A 361 -4.39 -8.44 -0.40
N SER A 362 -3.13 -8.85 -0.25
CA SER A 362 -2.13 -8.74 -1.32
C SER A 362 -1.85 -10.11 -1.93
N VAL A 363 -1.91 -10.18 -3.26
CA VAL A 363 -1.77 -11.43 -4.03
C VAL A 363 -0.80 -11.23 -5.18
N VAL A 364 -0.28 -12.32 -5.76
CA VAL A 364 0.50 -12.25 -7.00
C VAL A 364 -0.38 -12.65 -8.17
N ALA A 365 -0.71 -11.69 -9.03
CA ALA A 365 -1.40 -11.95 -10.28
C ALA A 365 -0.41 -12.27 -11.40
N TYR A 366 -0.67 -13.40 -12.09
CA TYR A 366 0.17 -13.91 -13.16
C TYR A 366 -0.64 -14.22 -14.43
N GLY A 367 -1.96 -14.02 -14.39
CA GLY A 367 -2.85 -14.09 -15.55
C GLY A 367 -4.08 -13.20 -15.40
N TYR A 368 -4.78 -12.95 -16.50
CA TYR A 368 -6.05 -12.23 -16.51
C TYR A 368 -6.95 -12.70 -17.65
N ASN A 369 -8.26 -12.55 -17.46
CA ASN A 369 -9.25 -12.70 -18.52
C ASN A 369 -9.96 -11.35 -18.68
N GLU A 370 -9.85 -10.78 -19.88
CA GLU A 370 -10.40 -9.46 -20.19
C GLU A 370 -11.92 -9.49 -20.40
N GLU A 371 -12.46 -10.60 -20.93
CA GLU A 371 -13.90 -10.77 -21.18
C GLU A 371 -14.69 -10.90 -19.88
N ASP A 372 -14.17 -11.68 -18.93
CA ASP A 372 -14.82 -11.94 -17.62
C ASP A 372 -14.37 -10.96 -16.53
N ASP A 373 -13.48 -10.02 -16.87
CA ASP A 373 -12.96 -9.00 -15.97
C ASP A 373 -12.28 -9.56 -14.69
N THR A 374 -11.57 -10.68 -14.83
CA THR A 374 -10.97 -11.45 -13.72
C THR A 374 -9.44 -11.53 -13.79
N PHE A 375 -8.82 -11.90 -12.66
CA PHE A 375 -7.40 -12.20 -12.55
C PHE A 375 -7.19 -13.64 -12.09
N LEU A 376 -6.13 -14.26 -12.60
CA LEU A 376 -5.60 -15.52 -12.10
C LEU A 376 -4.42 -15.21 -11.18
N VAL A 377 -4.52 -15.64 -9.92
CA VAL A 377 -3.61 -15.23 -8.85
C VAL A 377 -3.14 -16.41 -8.00
N HIS A 378 -1.94 -16.25 -7.44
CA HIS A 378 -1.49 -17.00 -6.28
C HIS A 378 -1.88 -16.20 -5.04
N ILE A 379 -2.77 -16.75 -4.21
CA ILE A 379 -3.36 -16.04 -3.08
C ILE A 379 -2.47 -16.06 -1.83
N GLY A 380 -1.45 -16.91 -1.77
CA GLY A 380 -0.50 -16.94 -0.65
C GLY A 380 -1.11 -17.46 0.65
N TRP A 381 -2.02 -18.44 0.53
CA TRP A 381 -2.60 -19.18 1.65
C TRP A 381 -2.17 -20.64 1.58
N ASP A 382 -2.11 -21.28 2.75
CA ASP A 382 -1.84 -22.71 2.93
C ASP A 382 -0.47 -23.17 2.38
N PRO A 383 0.65 -22.63 2.90
CA PRO A 383 1.97 -23.09 2.48
C PRO A 383 2.16 -24.59 2.74
N GLY A 384 2.85 -25.25 1.81
CA GLY A 384 2.93 -26.70 1.72
C GLY A 384 1.82 -27.33 0.87
N SER A 385 0.86 -26.55 0.39
CA SER A 385 -0.17 -26.95 -0.58
C SER A 385 -0.16 -26.05 -1.82
N THR A 386 -0.80 -26.49 -2.90
CA THR A 386 -1.08 -25.70 -4.11
C THR A 386 -2.53 -25.20 -4.15
N ASP A 387 -3.31 -25.39 -3.09
CA ASP A 387 -4.74 -25.01 -3.06
C ASP A 387 -4.95 -23.49 -3.23
N GLY A 388 -3.98 -22.69 -2.80
CA GLY A 388 -3.95 -21.23 -3.00
C GLY A 388 -3.19 -20.76 -4.24
N ALA A 389 -2.67 -21.68 -5.05
CA ALA A 389 -1.75 -21.36 -6.14
C ALA A 389 -2.46 -20.89 -7.41
N GLN A 390 -3.68 -21.36 -7.65
CA GLN A 390 -4.50 -21.04 -8.83
C GLN A 390 -5.91 -20.59 -8.42
N VAL A 391 -6.02 -19.31 -8.07
CA VAL A 391 -7.29 -18.69 -7.64
C VAL A 391 -7.77 -17.67 -8.65
N ILE A 392 -9.04 -17.76 -9.05
CA ILE A 392 -9.67 -16.74 -9.90
C ILE A 392 -10.28 -15.67 -9.00
N VAL A 393 -9.84 -14.44 -9.19
CA VAL A 393 -10.36 -13.27 -8.48
C VAL A 393 -11.22 -12.43 -9.41
N SER A 394 -12.43 -12.09 -8.95
CA SER A 394 -13.37 -11.21 -9.63
C SER A 394 -13.80 -10.05 -8.74
N GLU A 395 -14.46 -9.04 -9.34
CA GLU A 395 -14.94 -7.84 -8.63
C GLU A 395 -13.86 -7.15 -7.77
N ALA A 396 -12.58 -7.32 -8.13
CA ALA A 396 -11.47 -6.78 -7.35
C ALA A 396 -11.44 -5.26 -7.40
N TYR A 397 -11.55 -4.63 -6.23
CA TYR A 397 -11.17 -3.26 -6.01
C TYR A 397 -9.68 -3.20 -5.67
N ILE A 398 -8.88 -2.87 -6.68
CA ILE A 398 -7.42 -2.81 -6.57
C ILE A 398 -7.06 -1.45 -5.95
N TYR A 399 -6.48 -1.47 -4.75
CA TYR A 399 -5.89 -0.29 -4.13
C TYR A 399 -4.56 0.06 -4.79
N SER A 400 -3.71 -0.94 -5.02
CA SER A 400 -2.44 -0.73 -5.69
C SER A 400 -1.93 -1.95 -6.42
N TYR A 401 -0.98 -1.73 -7.32
CA TYR A 401 -0.24 -2.78 -7.99
C TYR A 401 1.26 -2.51 -7.94
N ASN A 402 2.07 -3.57 -7.91
CA ASN A 402 3.54 -3.51 -7.99
C ASN A 402 4.06 -4.59 -8.94
N ALA A 403 4.92 -4.21 -9.88
CA ALA A 403 5.67 -5.10 -10.75
C ALA A 403 7.15 -4.67 -10.76
N PHE A 404 8.04 -5.65 -10.84
CA PHE A 404 9.48 -5.42 -10.79
C PHE A 404 10.10 -5.91 -12.09
N ILE A 405 10.82 -5.03 -12.77
CA ILE A 405 11.42 -5.33 -14.08
C ILE A 405 12.93 -5.28 -13.93
N TYR A 406 13.58 -6.40 -14.20
CA TYR A 406 15.04 -6.49 -14.24
C TYR A 406 15.56 -6.01 -15.61
N MET A 407 16.56 -5.15 -15.59
CA MET A 407 17.10 -4.46 -16.77
C MET A 407 18.55 -4.86 -17.12
N GLY A 408 19.17 -5.76 -16.34
CA GLY A 408 20.63 -6.01 -16.31
C GLY A 408 21.11 -7.33 -16.92
#